data_AF-A0A3B0VCX3-F1
#
_entry.id   AF-A0A3B0VCX3-F1
#
_cell.length_a   1.000
_cell.length_b   1.000
_cell.length_c   1.000
_cell.angle_alpha   90.00
_cell.angle_beta   90.00
_cell.angle_gamma   90.00
#
_symmetry.space_group_name_H-M   'P 1'
#
loop_
_entity.id
_entity.type
_entity.pdbx_description
1 polymer ?
#
loop_
_entity_poly.entity_id
_entity_poly.type
_entity_poly.pdbx_seq_one_letter_code
_entity_poly.pdbx_strand_id
1 'polypeptide(L)'
;MDMVANLSSRQKTITGLTVATAVIHVILAFIFGGAFLILFLLNGIGYLALLAALYFLPQMAGQRGMIRWALLGFTAVTFILYFVLNWPTIWGPAGIVDKLIELALMIMLWQDK
;
A
#
# COMPACT_ATOMS: atom_id res chain seq x y z
N MET A 1 13.39 16.38 12.58
CA MET A 1 13.06 15.76 13.88
C MET A 1 11.96 16.63 14.45
N ASP A 2 10.65 16.33 14.38
CA ASP A 2 9.95 15.05 14.33
C ASP A 2 8.63 15.12 13.53
N MET A 3 8.65 14.80 12.23
CA MET A 3 7.39 14.65 11.48
C MET A 3 6.61 13.40 11.94
N VAL A 4 7.30 12.37 12.41
CA VAL A 4 6.69 11.10 12.88
C VAL A 4 6.01 11.27 14.25
N ALA A 5 6.51 12.16 15.12
CA ALA A 5 5.96 12.34 16.47
C ALA A 5 4.54 12.96 16.48
N ASN A 6 4.15 13.65 15.40
CA ASN A 6 2.89 14.37 15.30
C ASN A 6 1.78 13.66 14.49
N LEU A 7 1.99 12.41 14.06
CA LEU A 7 0.95 11.66 13.36
C LEU A 7 -0.16 11.22 14.32
N SER A 8 -1.43 11.37 13.90
CA SER A 8 -2.57 10.83 14.63
C SER A 8 -2.49 9.30 14.71
N SER A 9 -3.16 8.67 15.67
CA SER A 9 -3.20 7.21 15.77
C SER A 9 -3.66 6.56 14.46
N ARG A 10 -4.61 7.16 13.75
CA ARG A 10 -5.07 6.69 12.44
C ARG A 10 -4.00 6.77 11.36
N GLN A 11 -3.29 7.91 11.28
CA GLN A 11 -2.19 8.07 10.33
C GLN A 11 -1.06 7.09 10.59
N LYS A 12 -0.78 6.79 11.87
CA LYS A 12 0.17 5.72 12.24
C LYS A 12 -0.30 4.35 11.76
N THR A 13 -1.58 4.04 11.91
CA THR A 13 -2.16 2.78 11.37
C THR A 13 -2.06 2.72 9.85
N ILE A 14 -2.43 3.78 9.12
CA ILE A 14 -2.30 3.87 7.66
C ILE A 14 -0.84 3.68 7.24
N THR A 15 0.08 4.35 7.93
CA THR A 15 1.52 4.22 7.71
C THR A 15 1.98 2.77 7.91
N GLY A 16 1.60 2.14 9.02
CA GLY A 16 1.97 0.76 9.31
C GLY A 16 1.44 -0.24 8.30
N LEU A 17 0.15 -0.13 7.93
CA LEU A 17 -0.46 -1.00 6.92
C LEU A 17 0.19 -0.81 5.55
N THR A 18 0.43 0.43 5.13
CA THR A 18 1.09 0.75 3.86
C THR A 18 2.50 0.19 3.79
N VAL A 19 3.28 0.34 4.86
CA VAL A 19 4.64 -0.20 4.94
C VAL A 19 4.61 -1.73 4.93
N ALA A 20 3.68 -2.36 5.66
CA ALA A 20 3.54 -3.81 5.66
C ALA A 20 3.24 -4.35 4.25
N THR A 21 2.26 -3.76 3.55
CA THR A 21 1.94 -4.12 2.15
C THR A 21 3.15 -3.91 1.23
N ALA A 22 3.86 -2.78 1.34
CA ALA A 22 5.04 -2.52 0.53
C ALA A 22 6.14 -3.57 0.73
N VAL A 23 6.42 -3.94 1.99
CA VAL A 23 7.41 -4.97 2.33
C VAL A 23 7.00 -6.33 1.78
N ILE A 24 5.73 -6.71 1.89
CA ILE A 24 5.23 -7.96 1.32
C ILE A 24 5.44 -7.97 -0.20
N HIS A 25 5.10 -6.89 -0.91
CA HIS A 25 5.33 -6.79 -2.35
C HIS A 25 6.81 -6.93 -2.71
N VAL A 26 7.71 -6.25 -1.99
CA VAL A 26 9.16 -6.40 -2.21
C VAL A 26 9.61 -7.84 -2.00
N ILE A 27 9.14 -8.51 -0.94
CA ILE A 27 9.45 -9.93 -0.68
C ILE A 27 8.95 -10.80 -1.83
N LEU A 28 7.69 -10.62 -2.26
CA LEU A 28 7.10 -11.38 -3.37
C LEU A 28 7.85 -11.15 -4.69
N ALA A 29 8.39 -9.96 -4.93
CA ALA A 29 9.20 -9.67 -6.11
C ALA A 29 10.39 -10.64 -6.23
N PHE A 30 11.11 -10.86 -5.13
CA PHE A 30 12.26 -11.76 -5.11
C PHE A 30 11.86 -13.24 -5.07
N ILE A 31 10.70 -13.59 -4.51
CA ILE A 31 10.18 -14.96 -4.51
C ILE A 31 9.76 -15.39 -5.92
N PHE A 32 9.01 -14.56 -6.65
CA PHE A 32 8.49 -14.93 -7.97
C PHE A 32 9.49 -14.67 -9.10
N GLY A 33 10.31 -13.63 -9.01
CA GLY A 33 11.32 -13.31 -10.03
C GLY A 33 10.73 -12.98 -11.41
N GLY A 34 11.58 -12.99 -12.44
CA GLY A 34 11.18 -12.82 -13.84
C GLY A 34 10.37 -11.55 -14.10
N ALA A 35 9.26 -11.67 -14.85
CA ALA A 35 8.36 -10.55 -15.12
C ALA A 35 7.68 -10.01 -13.84
N PHE A 36 7.44 -10.87 -12.85
CA PHE A 36 6.82 -10.50 -11.59
C PHE A 36 7.75 -9.72 -10.68
N LEU A 37 9.07 -9.87 -10.81
CA LEU A 37 10.06 -9.08 -10.07
C LEU A 37 9.79 -7.58 -10.22
N ILE A 38 9.71 -7.11 -11.46
CA ILE A 38 9.54 -5.68 -11.75
C ILE A 38 8.16 -5.21 -11.29
N LEU A 39 7.11 -6.01 -11.55
CA LEU A 39 5.74 -5.65 -11.17
C LEU A 39 5.58 -5.49 -9.66
N PHE A 40 6.05 -6.45 -8.87
CA PHE A 40 5.95 -6.40 -7.42
C PHE A 40 6.89 -5.34 -6.82
N LEU A 41 8.09 -5.17 -7.36
CA LEU A 41 9.01 -4.14 -6.87
C LEU A 41 8.47 -2.73 -7.10
N LEU A 42 7.89 -2.47 -8.28
CA LEU A 42 7.24 -1.19 -8.58
C LEU A 42 6.01 -0.96 -7.70
N ASN A 43 5.26 -2.01 -7.36
CA ASN A 43 4.16 -1.89 -6.40
C ASN A 43 4.67 -1.46 -5.01
N GLY A 44 5.68 -2.15 -4.47
CA GLY A 44 6.28 -1.79 -3.19
C GLY A 44 6.79 -0.35 -3.17
N ILE A 45 7.50 0.07 -4.22
CA ILE A 45 7.99 1.46 -4.38
C ILE A 45 6.82 2.44 -4.48
N GLY A 46 5.77 2.11 -5.25
CA GLY A 46 4.58 2.95 -5.40
C GLY A 46 3.88 3.23 -4.08
N TYR A 47 3.71 2.20 -3.24
CA TYR A 47 3.18 2.35 -1.89
C TYR A 47 4.02 3.30 -1.02
N LEU A 48 5.34 3.10 -0.99
CA LEU A 48 6.24 3.95 -0.20
C LEU A 48 6.28 5.39 -0.72
N ALA A 49 6.25 5.58 -2.04
CA ALA A 49 6.25 6.90 -2.66
C ALA A 49 4.96 7.68 -2.35
N LEU A 50 3.80 7.03 -2.45
CA LEU A 50 2.51 7.64 -2.12
C LEU A 50 2.40 7.94 -0.62
N LEU A 51 2.89 7.06 0.24
CA LEU A 51 2.97 7.31 1.69
C LEU A 51 3.88 8.49 2.02
N ALA A 52 5.06 8.54 1.40
CA ALA A 52 6.00 9.65 1.53
C ALA A 52 5.34 10.97 1.13
N ALA A 53 4.66 10.99 -0.02
CA ALA A 53 3.93 12.15 -0.51
C ALA A 53 2.78 12.55 0.43
N LEU A 54 2.08 11.58 1.02
CA LEU A 54 0.92 11.85 1.87
C LEU A 54 1.31 12.51 3.20
N TYR A 55 2.36 12.02 3.87
CA TYR A 55 2.67 12.45 5.24
C TYR A 55 4.02 13.13 5.42
N PHE A 56 5.01 12.86 4.55
CA PHE A 56 6.41 13.22 4.79
C PHE A 56 6.94 14.31 3.86
N LEU A 57 6.23 14.67 2.78
CA LEU A 57 6.62 15.73 1.85
C LEU A 57 5.80 17.01 2.09
N PRO A 58 6.37 18.07 2.69
CA PRO A 58 5.64 19.31 2.97
C PRO A 58 5.10 20.00 1.72
N GLN A 59 5.83 19.92 0.59
CA GLN A 59 5.41 20.48 -0.70
C GLN A 59 4.11 19.85 -1.24
N MET A 60 3.75 18.67 -0.76
CA MET A 60 2.53 17.96 -1.14
C MET A 60 1.36 18.21 -0.17
N ALA A 61 1.53 19.06 0.85
CA ALA A 61 0.51 19.31 1.87
C ALA A 61 -0.85 19.74 1.29
N GLY A 62 -0.84 20.58 0.25
CA GLY A 62 -2.07 21.01 -0.44
C GLY A 62 -2.75 19.93 -1.29
N GLN A 63 -2.07 18.82 -1.57
CA GLN A 63 -2.54 17.72 -2.41
C GLN A 63 -2.83 16.44 -1.62
N ARG A 64 -2.73 16.48 -0.29
CA ARG A 64 -2.92 15.30 0.58
C ARG A 64 -4.24 14.57 0.33
N GLY A 65 -5.32 15.31 0.07
CA GLY A 65 -6.61 14.70 -0.29
C GLY A 65 -6.53 13.87 -1.57
N MET A 66 -5.90 14.41 -2.62
CA MET A 66 -5.70 13.69 -3.88
C MET A 66 -4.75 12.50 -3.72
N ILE A 67 -3.66 12.65 -2.96
CA ILE A 67 -2.70 11.59 -2.70
C ILE A 67 -3.33 10.46 -1.89
N ARG A 68 -4.18 10.78 -0.91
CA ARG A 68 -4.96 9.79 -0.16
C ARG A 68 -5.85 8.98 -1.09
N TRP A 69 -6.57 9.64 -2.00
CA TRP A 69 -7.39 8.95 -3.01
C TRP A 69 -6.55 8.13 -3.98
N ALA A 70 -5.38 8.63 -4.37
CA ALA A 70 -4.44 7.89 -5.21
C ALA A 70 -3.93 6.63 -4.52
N LEU A 71 -3.55 6.71 -3.24
CA LEU A 71 -3.16 5.55 -2.44
C LEU A 71 -4.30 4.55 -2.30
N LEU A 72 -5.52 5.02 -2.02
CA LEU A 72 -6.71 4.17 -1.95
C LEU A 72 -6.99 3.46 -3.28
N GLY A 73 -6.96 4.20 -4.39
CA GLY A 73 -7.18 3.66 -5.73
C GLY A 73 -6.08 2.68 -6.13
N PHE A 74 -4.83 2.99 -5.81
CA PHE A 74 -3.69 2.11 -6.04
C PHE A 74 -3.86 0.79 -5.29
N THR A 75 -4.23 0.85 -4.00
CA THR A 75 -4.54 -0.33 -3.20
C THR A 75 -5.71 -1.13 -3.75
N ALA A 76 -6.77 -0.46 -4.22
CA ALA A 76 -7.90 -1.16 -4.83
C ALA A 76 -7.49 -1.91 -6.10
N VAL A 77 -6.61 -1.34 -6.93
CA VAL A 77 -6.08 -2.01 -8.13
C VAL A 77 -5.24 -3.23 -7.77
N THR A 78 -4.30 -3.12 -6.82
CA THR A 78 -3.48 -4.28 -6.40
C THR A 78 -4.32 -5.37 -5.75
N PHE A 79 -5.35 -4.99 -5.01
CA PHE A 79 -6.31 -5.90 -4.40
C PHE A 79 -7.09 -6.68 -5.47
N ILE A 80 -7.66 -5.99 -6.47
CA ILE A 80 -8.44 -6.63 -7.54
C ILE A 80 -7.54 -7.51 -8.42
N LEU A 81 -6.36 -7.01 -8.82
CA LEU A 81 -5.44 -7.73 -9.70
C LEU A 81 -4.98 -9.06 -9.10
N TYR A 82 -4.86 -9.17 -7.78
CA TYR A 82 -4.59 -10.44 -7.12
C TYR A 82 -5.59 -11.52 -7.53
N PHE A 83 -6.89 -11.25 -7.41
CA PHE A 83 -7.93 -12.23 -7.74
C PHE A 83 -7.98 -12.54 -9.23
N VAL A 84 -7.76 -11.52 -10.08
CA VAL A 84 -7.73 -11.70 -11.54
C VAL A 84 -6.56 -12.59 -11.98
N LEU A 85 -5.35 -12.34 -11.46
CA LEU A 85 -4.14 -13.04 -11.90
C LEU A 85 -3.97 -14.41 -11.26
N ASN A 86 -4.55 -14.65 -10.08
CA ASN A 86 -4.45 -15.93 -9.38
C ASN A 86 -5.69 -16.81 -9.56
N TRP A 87 -6.68 -16.40 -10.37
CA TRP A 87 -7.87 -17.21 -10.60
C TRP A 87 -7.52 -18.54 -11.29
N PRO A 88 -8.07 -19.69 -10.85
CA PRO A 88 -9.02 -19.88 -9.74
C PRO A 88 -8.37 -20.12 -8.36
N THR A 89 -7.04 -20.22 -8.29
CA THR A 89 -6.29 -20.58 -7.08
C THR A 89 -5.91 -19.35 -6.25
N ILE A 90 -6.89 -18.79 -5.54
CA ILE A 90 -6.74 -17.56 -4.75
C ILE A 90 -6.33 -17.77 -3.28
N TRP A 91 -5.99 -19.00 -2.88
CA TRP A 91 -5.84 -19.35 -1.45
C TRP A 91 -4.37 -19.42 -0.98
N GLY A 92 -3.46 -18.79 -1.72
CA GLY A 92 -2.06 -18.68 -1.31
C GLY A 92 -1.94 -17.90 0.02
N PRO A 93 -1.32 -18.47 1.08
CA PRO A 93 -1.30 -17.85 2.41
C PRO A 93 -0.78 -16.41 2.42
N ALA A 94 0.34 -16.15 1.74
CA ALA A 94 0.92 -14.80 1.63
C ALA A 94 -0.02 -13.81 0.90
N GLY A 95 -0.70 -14.28 -0.15
CA GLY A 95 -1.63 -13.44 -0.91
C GLY A 95 -2.86 -13.05 -0.10
N ILE A 96 -3.46 -14.00 0.62
CA ILE A 96 -4.62 -13.73 1.49
C ILE A 96 -4.24 -12.77 2.63
N VAL A 97 -3.10 -12.99 3.29
CA VAL A 97 -2.63 -12.09 4.36
C VAL A 97 -2.43 -10.67 3.83
N ASP A 98 -1.79 -10.51 2.66
CA ASP A 98 -1.61 -9.21 2.01
C ASP A 98 -2.95 -8.55 1.68
N LYS A 99 -3.91 -9.30 1.11
CA LYS A 99 -5.23 -8.76 0.78
C LYS A 99 -6.01 -8.31 2.03
N LEU A 100 -5.88 -8.99 3.16
CA LEU A 100 -6.50 -8.55 4.41
C LEU A 100 -5.91 -7.22 4.92
N ILE A 101 -4.58 -7.05 4.79
CA ILE A 101 -3.89 -5.81 5.13
C ILE A 101 -4.33 -4.67 4.19
N GLU A 102 -4.38 -4.93 2.88
CA GLU A 102 -4.85 -3.97 1.88
C GLU A 102 -6.31 -3.56 2.12
N LEU A 103 -7.19 -4.51 2.47
CA LEU A 103 -8.58 -4.21 2.81
C LEU A 103 -8.68 -3.30 4.04
N ALA A 104 -7.92 -3.61 5.09
CA ALA A 104 -7.85 -2.76 6.27
C ALA A 104 -7.32 -1.36 5.91
N LEU A 105 -6.31 -1.27 5.03
CA LEU A 105 -5.74 -0.01 4.56
C LEU A 105 -6.78 0.82 3.80
N MET A 106 -7.53 0.22 2.88
CA MET A 106 -8.60 0.91 2.15
C MET A 106 -9.66 1.47 3.10
N ILE A 107 -10.08 0.71 4.11
CA ILE A 107 -11.06 1.16 5.10
C ILE A 107 -10.51 2.36 5.90
N MET A 108 -9.26 2.28 6.36
CA MET A 108 -8.63 3.36 7.11
C MET A 108 -8.48 4.63 6.26
N LEU A 109 -8.03 4.47 5.00
CA LEU A 109 -7.90 5.59 4.06
C LEU A 109 -9.26 6.21 3.79
N TRP A 110 -10.30 5.43 3.54
CA TRP A 110 -11.65 5.92 3.30
C TRP A 110 -12.18 6.77 4.46
N GLN A 111 -11.90 6.36 5.70
CA GLN A 111 -12.35 7.04 6.91
C GLN A 111 -11.48 8.25 7.30
N ASP A 112 -10.26 8.35 6.76
CA ASP A 112 -9.35 9.48 6.99
C ASP A 112 -9.91 10.74 6.30
N LYS A 113 -10.07 11.82 7.09
CA LYS A 113 -10.67 13.09 6.67
C LYS A 113 -9.61 14.17 6.56
#